data_AF-A0A1E3WBG2-F1
#
_entry.id   AF-A0A1E3WBG2-F1
#
_cell.length_a   1.000
_cell.length_b   1.000
_cell.length_c   1.000
_cell.angle_alpha   90.00
_cell.angle_beta   90.00
_cell.angle_gamma   90.00
#
_symmetry.space_group_name_H-M   'P 1'
#
loop_
_entity.id
_entity.type
_entity.pdbx_description
1 polymer ?
#
loop_
_entity_poly.entity_id
_entity_poly.type
_entity_poly.pdbx_seq_one_letter_code
_entity_poly.pdbx_strand_id
1 'polypeptide(L)'
;MDGFAYAQAGGGTFEMLNSLLVPTILIIGIMYFLMIRPQQKRMKEHREMVAGLRRGDSVVTSGGILGKVTKVEENEIQVEVAKA
;
A
#
# COMPACT_ATOMS: atom_id res chain seq x y z
N MET A 1 -23.88 -19.55 40.58
CA MET A 1 -23.64 -19.57 39.12
C MET A 1 -24.43 -18.40 38.59
N ASP A 2 -23.91 -17.22 38.90
CA ASP A 2 -24.62 -15.96 38.88
C ASP A 2 -24.43 -15.35 37.49
N GLY A 3 -25.52 -15.35 36.73
CA GLY A 3 -25.54 -14.91 35.35
C GLY A 3 -25.20 -13.43 35.22
N PHE A 4 -24.35 -13.12 34.24
CA PHE A 4 -24.03 -11.77 33.83
C PHE A 4 -25.30 -11.06 33.32
N ALA A 5 -25.99 -10.35 34.21
CA ALA A 5 -27.07 -9.44 33.86
C ALA A 5 -26.46 -8.10 33.44
N TYR A 6 -26.35 -7.87 32.12
CA TYR A 6 -26.04 -6.55 31.59
C TYR A 6 -27.30 -5.68 31.61
N ALA A 7 -27.31 -4.66 32.47
CA ALA A 7 -28.32 -3.61 32.43
C ALA A 7 -28.10 -2.74 31.18
N GLN A 8 -28.93 -2.92 30.15
CA GLN A 8 -28.94 -2.02 29.00
C GLN A 8 -29.76 -0.78 29.35
N ALA A 9 -29.07 0.27 29.82
CA ALA A 9 -29.66 1.60 29.94
C ALA A 9 -30.02 2.11 28.53
N GLY A 10 -31.25 2.62 28.38
CA GLY A 10 -31.78 3.08 27.10
C GLY A 10 -31.04 4.31 26.57
N GLY A 11 -30.04 4.09 25.71
CA GLY A 11 -29.50 5.09 24.79
C GLY A 11 -30.30 5.06 23.49
N GLY A 12 -30.84 6.21 23.07
CA GLY A 12 -31.64 6.31 21.85
C GLY A 12 -30.87 5.84 20.61
N THR A 13 -31.57 5.54 19.51
CA THR A 13 -30.97 5.03 18.26
C THR A 13 -29.74 5.82 17.81
N PHE A 14 -29.69 7.14 18.05
CA PHE A 14 -28.54 7.98 17.72
C PHE A 14 -27.28 7.65 18.57
N GLU A 15 -27.46 7.35 19.85
CA GLU A 15 -26.38 6.97 20.77
C GLU A 15 -25.85 5.56 20.48
N MET A 16 -26.74 4.65 20.07
CA MET A 16 -26.38 3.34 19.55
C MET A 16 -25.59 3.43 18.24
N LEU A 17 -26.01 4.30 17.30
CA LEU A 17 -25.30 4.50 16.03
C LEU A 17 -23.93 5.18 16.25
N ASN A 18 -23.84 6.16 17.15
CA ASN A 18 -22.58 6.83 17.46
C ASN A 18 -21.56 5.87 18.12
N SER A 19 -22.05 4.97 19.00
CA SER A 19 -21.24 3.92 19.63
C SER A 19 -20.62 2.94 18.62
N LEU A 20 -21.29 2.69 17.48
CA LEU A 20 -20.80 1.79 16.43
C LEU A 20 -19.94 2.50 15.37
N LEU A 21 -20.24 3.76 15.05
CA LEU A 21 -19.52 4.52 14.03
C LEU A 21 -18.11 4.92 14.46
N VAL A 22 -17.93 5.33 15.72
CA VAL A 22 -16.62 5.75 16.25
C VAL A 22 -15.55 4.65 16.12
N PRO A 23 -15.75 3.41 16.64
CA PRO A 23 -14.76 2.34 16.48
C PRO A 23 -14.58 1.91 15.02
N THR A 24 -15.64 1.95 14.20
CA THR A 24 -15.56 1.59 12.78
C THR A 24 -14.67 2.56 12.00
N ILE A 25 -14.89 3.87 12.14
CA ILE A 25 -14.07 4.90 11.50
C ILE A 25 -12.63 4.85 12.01
N LEU A 26 -12.44 4.57 13.30
CA LEU A 26 -11.11 4.46 13.91
C LEU A 26 -10.32 3.27 13.32
N ILE A 27 -10.95 2.10 13.16
CA ILE A 27 -10.34 0.92 12.52
C ILE A 27 -9.99 1.22 11.05
N ILE A 28 -10.94 1.78 10.29
CA ILE A 28 -10.71 2.17 8.88
C ILE A 28 -9.58 3.19 8.79
N GLY A 29 -9.54 4.18 9.69
CA GLY A 29 -8.50 5.21 9.74
C GLY A 29 -7.11 4.63 10.02
N ILE A 30 -7.00 3.72 11.00
CA ILE A 30 -5.74 3.03 11.32
C ILE A 30 -5.30 2.15 10.16
N MET A 31 -6.19 1.32 9.61
CA MET A 31 -5.87 0.45 8.47
C MET A 31 -5.50 1.25 7.22
N TYR A 32 -6.21 2.34 6.93
CA TYR A 32 -5.88 3.28 5.85
C TYR A 32 -4.48 3.84 6.05
N PHE A 33 -4.19 4.38 7.24
CA PHE A 33 -2.90 4.99 7.52
C PHE A 33 -1.76 3.98 7.45
N LEU A 34 -1.95 2.80 8.02
CA LEU A 34 -0.93 1.76 8.06
C LEU A 34 -0.71 1.06 6.71
N MET A 35 -1.73 0.96 5.84
CA MET A 35 -1.57 0.26 4.56
C MET A 35 -1.27 1.23 3.41
N ILE A 36 -2.04 2.31 3.29
CA ILE A 36 -1.97 3.20 2.12
C ILE A 36 -0.72 4.08 2.17
N ARG A 37 -0.30 4.56 3.36
CA ARG A 37 0.93 5.34 3.47
C ARG A 37 2.18 4.56 3.05
N PRO A 38 2.44 3.33 3.53
CA PRO A 38 3.60 2.57 3.04
C PRO A 38 3.45 2.09 1.61
N GLN A 39 2.23 1.78 1.14
CA GLN A 39 2.02 1.45 -0.28
C GLN A 39 2.38 2.65 -1.17
N GLN A 40 1.89 3.84 -0.85
CA GLN A 40 2.25 5.07 -1.58
C GLN A 40 3.75 5.33 -1.55
N LYS A 41 4.41 5.12 -0.39
CA LYS A 41 5.87 5.27 -0.27
C LYS A 41 6.61 4.30 -1.21
N ARG A 42 6.28 3.01 -1.19
CA ARG A 42 6.89 2.00 -2.08
C ARG A 42 6.66 2.32 -3.55
N MET A 43 5.45 2.74 -3.91
CA MET A 43 5.11 3.12 -5.29
C MET A 43 5.90 4.36 -5.74
N LYS A 44 6.08 5.34 -4.85
CA LYS A 44 6.88 6.54 -5.12
C LYS A 44 8.36 6.18 -5.30
N GLU A 45 8.93 5.39 -4.39
CA GLU A 45 10.32 4.93 -4.48
C GLU A 45 10.58 4.14 -5.78
N HIS A 46 9.64 3.27 -6.17
CA HIS A 46 9.75 2.53 -7.43
C HIS A 46 9.70 3.45 -8.66
N ARG A 47 8.79 4.44 -8.66
CA ARG A 47 8.71 5.44 -9.74
C ARG A 47 9.98 6.28 -9.82
N GLU A 48 10.54 6.69 -8.69
CA GLU A 48 11.79 7.46 -8.64
C GLU A 48 12.98 6.63 -9.13
N MET A 49 13.04 5.34 -8.77
CA MET A 49 14.04 4.41 -9.29
C MET A 49 13.95 4.29 -10.82
N VAL A 50 12.75 4.05 -11.35
CA VAL A 50 12.52 3.93 -12.80
C VAL A 50 12.84 5.24 -13.53
N ALA A 51 12.44 6.38 -12.99
CA ALA A 51 12.72 7.70 -13.55
C ALA A 51 14.21 8.07 -13.52
N GLY A 52 14.97 7.49 -12.60
CA GLY A 52 16.42 7.66 -12.52
C GLY A 52 17.22 6.84 -13.53
N LEU A 53 16.61 5.83 -14.16
CA LEU A 53 17.29 4.95 -15.11
C LEU A 53 17.67 5.68 -16.39
N ARG A 54 18.88 5.41 -16.87
CA ARG A 54 19.45 5.98 -18.08
C ARG A 54 19.89 4.88 -19.03
N ARG A 55 20.00 5.23 -20.30
CA ARG A 55 20.60 4.36 -21.31
C ARG A 55 22.02 3.97 -20.88
N GLY A 56 22.30 2.67 -20.88
CA GLY A 56 23.57 2.10 -20.47
C GLY A 56 23.58 1.51 -19.07
N ASP A 57 22.57 1.80 -18.24
CA ASP A 57 22.48 1.27 -16.88
C ASP A 57 22.27 -0.25 -16.91
N SER A 58 22.89 -0.93 -15.94
CA SER A 58 22.67 -2.37 -15.71
C SER A 58 21.57 -2.55 -14.68
N VAL A 59 20.59 -3.38 -15.00
CA VAL A 59 19.41 -3.63 -14.16
C VAL A 59 19.24 -5.12 -13.92
N VAL A 60 18.65 -5.45 -12.78
CA VAL A 60 18.23 -6.82 -12.45
C VAL A 60 16.71 -6.80 -12.31
N THR A 61 16.02 -7.61 -13.09
CA THR A 61 14.56 -7.73 -12.99
C THR A 61 14.17 -8.54 -11.76
N SER A 62 12.91 -8.48 -11.34
CA SER A 62 12.39 -9.27 -10.22
C SER A 62 12.56 -10.79 -10.39
N GLY A 63 12.75 -11.26 -11.62
CA GLY A 63 13.04 -12.66 -11.94
C GLY A 63 14.53 -13.03 -11.89
N GLY A 64 15.41 -12.11 -11.50
CA GLY A 64 16.86 -12.33 -11.44
C GLY A 64 17.58 -12.20 -12.79
N ILE A 65 16.91 -11.65 -13.81
CA ILE A 65 17.49 -11.50 -15.15
C ILE A 65 18.34 -10.22 -15.17
N LEU A 66 19.61 -10.35 -15.54
CA LEU A 66 20.49 -9.20 -15.81
C LEU A 66 20.23 -8.67 -17.22
N GLY A 67 20.12 -7.34 -17.32
CA GLY A 67 19.99 -6.67 -18.61
C GLY A 67 20.57 -5.26 -18.58
N LYS A 68 20.73 -4.70 -19.77
CA LYS A 68 21.25 -3.34 -19.98
C LYS A 68 20.18 -2.46 -20.62
N VAL A 69 19.97 -1.27 -20.07
CA VAL A 69 18.99 -0.32 -20.60
C VAL A 69 19.46 0.21 -21.94
N THR A 70 18.69 -0.04 -23.01
CA THR A 70 19.01 0.41 -24.37
C THR A 70 18.23 1.65 -24.78
N LYS A 71 17.03 1.85 -24.24
CA LYS A 71 16.18 3.01 -24.49
C LYS A 71 15.30 3.28 -23.27
N VAL A 72 15.07 4.56 -22.98
CA VAL A 72 14.15 5.03 -21.94
C VAL A 72 13.09 5.86 -22.65
N GLU A 73 11.82 5.49 -22.47
CA GLU A 73 10.65 6.22 -22.93
C GLU A 73 9.81 6.64 -21.71
N GLU A 74 8.78 7.48 -21.91
CA GLU A 74 8.02 8.06 -20.80
C GLU A 74 7.30 7.03 -19.92
N ASN A 75 6.82 5.93 -20.53
CA ASN A 75 6.04 4.89 -19.84
C ASN A 75 6.69 3.51 -19.87
N GLU A 76 7.80 3.34 -20.60
CA GLU A 76 8.46 2.05 -20.76
C GLU A 76 9.98 2.18 -20.90
N ILE A 77 10.68 1.11 -20.55
CA ILE A 77 12.13 1.01 -20.68
C ILE A 77 12.44 -0.23 -21.49
N GLN A 78 13.22 -0.06 -22.56
CA GLN A 78 13.73 -1.18 -23.32
C GLN A 78 15.04 -1.66 -22.68
N VAL A 79 15.06 -2.95 -22.35
CA VAL A 79 16.19 -3.61 -21.71
C VAL A 79 16.65 -4.74 -22.63
N GLU A 80 17.93 -4.71 -23.00
CA GLU A 80 18.58 -5.83 -23.67
C GLU A 80 19.02 -6.85 -22.62
N VAL A 81 18.45 -8.05 -22.70
CA VAL A 81 18.76 -9.14 -21.78
C VAL A 81 20.11 -9.72 -22.15
N ALA A 82 21.07 -9.70 -21.21
CA ALA A 82 22.33 -10.40 -21.40
C ALA A 82 22.03 -11.90 -21.37
N LYS A 83 22.28 -12.59 -22.48
CA LYS A 83 22.21 -14.05 -22.51
C LYS A 83 23.37 -14.58 -21.65
N ALA A 84 23.05 -15.31 -20.60
CA ALA A 84 24.02 -16.14 -19.89
C ALA A 84 24.55 -17.22 -20.83
#